data_AF-A0A4D4N6M4-F1
#
_entry.id   AF-A0A4D4N6M4-F1
#
_cell.length_a   1.000
_cell.length_b   1.000
_cell.length_c   1.000
_cell.angle_alpha   90.00
_cell.angle_beta   90.00
_cell.angle_gamma   90.00
#
_symmetry.space_group_name_H-M   'P 1'
#
loop_
_entity.id
_entity.type
_entity.pdbx_description
1 polymer ?
#
loop_
_entity_poly.entity_id
_entity_poly.type
_entity_poly.pdbx_seq_one_letter_code
_entity_poly.pdbx_strand_id
1 'polypeptide(L)'
;MGIGRRERMTSLLDTPYLVKEWELPSPIVLLSGDGHCWISLDYRACGPNGEPSVTWFDTDLDTELALASDFRMFVENLTAGSALGVDPGDSTSA
;
A
#
# COMPACT_ATOMS: atom_id res chain seq x y z
N MET A 1 7.02 -5.11 -6.03
CA MET A 1 7.17 -3.67 -6.36
C MET A 1 8.63 -3.25 -6.23
N GLY A 2 9.11 -2.37 -7.10
CA GLY A 2 10.46 -1.78 -7.03
C GLY A 2 10.46 -0.31 -7.45
N ILE A 3 11.61 0.37 -7.37
CA ILE A 3 11.70 1.81 -7.73
C ILE A 3 11.89 2.03 -9.24
N GLY A 4 12.57 1.10 -9.93
CA GLY A 4 12.90 1.21 -11.36
C GLY A 4 12.01 0.36 -12.26
N ARG A 5 12.16 0.50 -13.58
CA ARG A 5 11.51 -0.37 -14.56
C ARG A 5 12.37 -1.61 -14.82
N ARG A 6 11.84 -2.78 -14.50
CA ARG A 6 12.38 -4.09 -14.91
C ARG A 6 11.26 -4.82 -15.64
N GLU A 7 11.60 -5.52 -16.72
CA GLU A 7 10.60 -6.28 -17.46
C GLU A 7 9.88 -7.26 -16.52
N ARG A 8 8.54 -7.25 -16.59
CA ARG A 8 7.62 -8.07 -15.77
C ARG A 8 7.57 -7.75 -14.27
N MET A 9 8.03 -6.59 -13.82
CA MET A 9 7.91 -6.19 -12.41
C MET A 9 7.24 -4.82 -12.28
N THR A 10 6.13 -4.78 -11.54
CA THR A 10 5.44 -3.54 -11.18
C THR A 10 6.36 -2.63 -10.38
N SER A 11 6.37 -1.36 -10.74
CA SER A 11 7.21 -0.31 -10.20
C SER A 11 6.39 0.83 -9.61
N LEU A 12 7.00 1.60 -8.70
CA LEU A 12 6.46 2.89 -8.25
C LEU A 12 6.13 3.83 -9.42
N LEU A 13 6.93 3.76 -10.50
CA LEU A 13 6.74 4.55 -11.71
C LEU A 13 5.47 4.18 -12.49
N ASP A 14 4.88 3.02 -12.20
CA ASP A 14 3.62 2.57 -12.80
C ASP A 14 2.40 3.08 -12.02
N THR A 15 2.61 3.78 -10.89
CA THR A 15 1.52 4.32 -10.07
C THR A 15 0.51 5.15 -10.87
N PRO A 16 0.89 6.10 -11.75
CA PRO A 16 -0.10 6.88 -12.49
C PRO A 16 -0.99 6.03 -13.41
N TYR A 17 -0.45 4.93 -13.94
CA TYR A 17 -1.21 3.97 -14.73
C TYR A 17 -2.17 3.18 -13.84
N LEU A 18 -1.68 2.63 -12.72
CA LEU A 18 -2.48 1.83 -11.79
C LEU A 18 -3.58 2.63 -11.11
N VAL A 19 -3.30 3.88 -10.72
CA VAL A 19 -4.31 4.79 -10.16
C VAL A 19 -5.45 5.01 -11.14
N LYS A 20 -5.15 5.13 -12.43
CA LYS A 20 -6.18 5.28 -13.46
C LYS A 20 -6.93 3.97 -13.73
N GLU A 21 -6.22 2.85 -13.81
CA GLU A 21 -6.79 1.54 -14.09
C GLU A 21 -7.80 1.11 -13.01
N TRP A 22 -7.46 1.38 -11.76
CA TRP A 22 -8.24 0.97 -10.59
C TRP A 22 -9.09 2.10 -10.00
N GLU A 23 -9.20 3.23 -10.71
CA GLU A 23 -9.96 4.42 -10.27
C GLU A 23 -9.62 4.89 -8.84
N LEU A 24 -8.37 4.68 -8.43
CA LEU A 24 -7.91 5.03 -7.08
C LEU A 24 -7.89 6.55 -6.88
N PRO A 25 -8.00 7.01 -5.62
CA PRO A 25 -7.81 8.41 -5.29
C PRO A 25 -6.42 8.93 -5.69
N SER A 26 -6.33 10.25 -5.89
CA SER A 26 -5.10 10.93 -6.30
C SER A 26 -4.98 12.29 -5.62
N PRO A 27 -3.76 12.75 -5.24
CA PRO A 27 -2.45 12.13 -5.48
C PRO A 27 -2.07 11.06 -4.45
N ILE A 28 -1.71 9.86 -4.93
CA ILE A 28 -1.13 8.78 -4.11
C ILE A 28 0.10 8.17 -4.80
N VAL A 29 0.94 7.48 -4.02
CA VAL A 29 2.07 6.67 -4.50
C VAL A 29 1.92 5.23 -4.00
N LEU A 30 1.83 4.25 -4.90
CA LEU A 30 1.62 2.85 -4.51
C LEU A 30 2.91 2.23 -4.01
N LEU A 31 2.93 1.68 -2.80
CA LEU A 31 4.10 1.03 -2.20
C LEU A 31 4.12 -0.47 -2.47
N SER A 32 2.97 -1.11 -2.26
CA SER A 32 2.79 -2.55 -2.36
C SER A 32 1.34 -2.86 -2.67
N GLY A 33 1.10 -3.96 -3.35
CA GLY A 33 -0.25 -4.41 -3.68
C GLY A 33 -0.22 -5.45 -4.78
N ASP A 34 -1.31 -6.19 -4.86
CA ASP A 34 -1.65 -7.07 -5.96
C ASP A 34 -3.16 -7.04 -6.18
N GLY A 35 -3.56 -7.23 -7.44
CA GLY A 35 -4.98 -7.18 -7.84
C GLY A 35 -5.70 -5.94 -7.33
N HIS A 36 -6.66 -6.17 -6.43
CA HIS A 36 -7.61 -5.17 -5.94
C HIS A 36 -7.15 -4.44 -4.66
N CYS A 37 -6.07 -4.90 -4.02
CA CYS A 37 -5.64 -4.44 -2.71
C CYS A 37 -4.30 -3.68 -2.78
N TRP A 38 -4.27 -2.46 -2.26
CA TRP A 38 -3.12 -1.56 -2.41
C TRP A 38 -2.76 -0.82 -1.12
N ILE A 39 -1.48 -0.86 -0.74
CA ILE A 39 -0.89 0.03 0.26
C ILE A 39 -0.25 1.21 -0.46
N SER A 40 -0.55 2.43 -0.01
CA SER A 40 -0.08 3.67 -0.64
C SER A 40 0.43 4.70 0.35
N LEU A 41 1.24 5.63 -0.15
CA LEU A 41 1.45 6.95 0.44
C LEU A 41 0.36 7.88 -0.10
N ASP A 42 -0.48 8.41 0.80
CA ASP A 42 -1.59 9.27 0.46
C ASP A 42 -1.23 10.74 0.71
N TYR A 43 -1.15 11.51 -0.39
CA TYR A 43 -0.80 12.93 -0.37
C TYR A 43 -2.02 13.84 -0.51
N ARG A 44 -3.25 13.31 -0.55
CA ARG A 44 -4.48 14.12 -0.75
C ARG A 44 -4.62 15.23 0.28
N ALA A 45 -4.30 14.96 1.53
CA ALA A 45 -4.43 15.92 2.63
C ALA A 45 -3.24 16.89 2.74
N CYS A 46 -2.01 16.39 2.61
CA CYS A 46 -0.80 17.16 2.91
C CYS A 46 -0.14 17.79 1.67
N GLY A 47 -0.52 17.35 0.46
CA GLY A 47 0.07 17.80 -0.79
C GLY A 47 1.49 17.26 -1.03
N PRO A 48 2.09 17.54 -2.21
CA PRO A 48 3.32 16.87 -2.67
C PRO A 48 4.58 17.14 -1.83
N ASN A 49 4.56 18.15 -0.96
CA ASN A 49 5.67 18.52 -0.09
C ASN A 49 5.43 18.16 1.39
N GLY A 50 4.23 17.65 1.71
CA GLY A 50 3.88 17.24 3.06
C GLY A 50 4.29 15.81 3.35
N GLU A 51 4.24 15.42 4.63
CA GLU A 51 4.42 14.03 5.02
C GLU A 51 3.11 13.26 4.76
N PRO A 52 3.13 12.21 3.91
CA PRO A 52 1.93 11.48 3.54
C PRO A 52 1.47 10.53 4.65
N SER A 53 0.17 10.36 4.79
CA SER A 53 -0.38 9.22 5.53
C SER A 53 -0.16 7.93 4.74
N VAL A 54 -0.24 6.78 5.43
CA VAL A 54 -0.21 5.47 4.77
C VAL A 54 -1.61 4.89 4.78
N THR A 55 -2.15 4.60 3.60
CA THR A 55 -3.54 4.15 3.42
C THR A 55 -3.56 2.84 2.65
N TRP A 56 -4.36 1.89 3.13
CA TRP A 56 -4.73 0.67 2.41
C TRP A 56 -6.06 0.86 1.67
N PHE A 57 -6.13 0.35 0.46
CA PHE A 57 -7.31 0.42 -0.41
C PHE A 57 -7.74 -0.98 -0.84
N ASP A 58 -9.05 -1.20 -0.84
CA ASP A 58 -9.73 -2.31 -1.50
C ASP A 58 -10.63 -1.74 -2.58
N THR A 59 -10.26 -1.99 -3.84
CA THR A 59 -10.96 -1.45 -5.02
C THR A 59 -12.22 -2.25 -5.37
N ASP A 60 -12.33 -3.50 -4.91
CA ASP A 60 -13.54 -4.30 -5.11
C ASP A 60 -14.64 -3.89 -4.13
N LEU A 61 -14.25 -3.57 -2.89
CA LEU A 61 -15.16 -3.15 -1.82
C LEU A 61 -15.30 -1.63 -1.69
N ASP A 62 -14.64 -0.84 -2.53
CA ASP A 62 -14.59 0.63 -2.46
C ASP A 62 -14.28 1.13 -1.03
N THR A 63 -13.30 0.49 -0.39
CA THR A 63 -12.97 0.71 1.02
C THR A 63 -11.55 1.23 1.18
N GLU A 64 -11.40 2.24 2.04
CA GLU A 64 -10.10 2.80 2.41
C GLU A 64 -9.88 2.65 3.93
N LEU A 65 -8.66 2.27 4.33
CA LEU A 65 -8.25 2.17 5.73
C LEU A 65 -6.93 2.92 5.95
N ALA A 66 -6.95 3.92 6.83
CA ALA A 66 -5.74 4.60 7.26
C ALA A 66 -4.90 3.65 8.15
N LEU A 67 -3.72 3.28 7.67
CA LEU A 67 -2.76 2.44 8.39
C LEU A 67 -1.89 3.26 9.36
N ALA A 68 -1.53 4.47 8.97
CA ALA A 68 -0.77 5.41 9.80
C ALA A 68 -1.04 6.86 9.37
N SER A 69 -0.93 7.81 10.32
CA SER A 69 -1.06 9.25 10.06
C SER A 69 0.07 9.81 9.20
N ASP A 70 1.23 9.17 9.24
CA ASP A 70 2.45 9.58 8.56
C ASP A 70 3.34 8.38 8.25
N PHE A 71 4.24 8.54 7.27
CA PHE A 71 5.12 7.47 6.83
C PHE A 71 6.10 7.02 7.91
N ARG A 72 6.57 7.93 8.76
CA ARG A 72 7.48 7.60 9.85
C ARG A 72 6.84 6.65 10.84
N MET A 73 5.64 6.95 11.33
CA MET A 73 4.89 6.09 12.24
C MET A 73 4.64 4.71 11.64
N PHE A 74 4.34 4.64 10.33
CA PHE A 74 4.16 3.36 9.66
C PHE A 74 5.42 2.48 9.77
N VAL A 75 6.59 3.03 9.43
CA VAL A 75 7.86 2.28 9.48
C VAL A 75 8.28 1.94 10.91
N GLU A 76 8.12 2.86 11.86
CA GLU A 76 8.50 2.65 13.27
C GLU A 76 7.64 1.59 13.98
N ASN A 77 6.41 1.34 13.50
CA ASN A 77 5.50 0.33 14.06
C ASN A 77 5.52 -1.02 13.32
N LEU A 78 6.36 -1.17 12.29
CA LEU A 78 6.55 -2.48 11.67
C LEU A 78 7.20 -3.44 12.65
N THR A 79 6.65 -4.65 12.75
CA THR A 79 7.16 -5.71 13.62
C THR A 79 7.35 -7.00 12.83
N ALA A 80 8.16 -7.91 13.38
CA ALA A 80 8.35 -9.23 12.79
C ALA A 80 7.03 -10.01 12.80
N GLY A 81 6.75 -10.78 11.74
CA GLY A 81 5.54 -11.60 11.66
C GLY A 81 5.42 -12.61 12.82
N SER A 82 6.55 -13.08 13.35
CA SER A 82 6.59 -13.95 14.54
C SER A 82 6.06 -13.29 15.81
N ALA A 83 6.09 -11.95 15.90
CA ALA A 83 5.53 -11.21 17.02
C ALA A 83 4.00 -11.08 16.95
N LEU A 84 3.39 -11.36 15.78
CA LEU A 84 1.94 -11.29 15.57
C LEU A 84 1.19 -12.55 16.02
N GLY A 85 1.90 -13.56 16.56
CA GLY A 85 1.29 -14.79 17.05
C GLY A 85 0.75 -15.70 15.93
N VAL A 86 1.12 -15.45 14.67
CA VAL A 86 0.80 -16.35 13.56
C VAL A 86 1.74 -17.54 13.65
N ASP A 87 1.27 -18.62 14.27
CA ASP A 87 1.98 -19.90 14.26
C ASP A 87 2.06 -20.40 12.80
N PRO A 88 3.26 -20.72 12.28
CA PRO A 88 3.42 -21.17 10.90
C PRO A 88 2.76 -22.52 10.59
N GLY A 89 2.05 -23.14 11.55
CA GLY A 89 1.33 -24.39 11.42
C GLY A 89 -0.14 -24.30 11.03
N ASP A 90 -0.79 -23.12 11.01
CA ASP A 90 -2.22 -23.03 10.65
C ASP A 90 -2.42 -22.96 9.12
N SER A 91 -2.01 -24.03 8.44
CA SER A 91 -2.59 -24.40 7.15
C SER A 91 -3.91 -25.12 7.42
N THR A 92 -4.96 -24.37 7.77
CA THR A 92 -6.31 -24.96 7.78
C THR A 92 -6.69 -25.26 6.32
N SER A 93 -6.59 -26.55 5.99
CA SER A 93 -7.26 -27.16 4.85
C SER A 93 -8.77 -27.03 5.06
N ALA A 94 -9.45 -26.43 4.09
CA ALA A 94 -10.89 -26.63 3.85
C ALA A 94 -11.16 -26.47 2.35
#